data_AF-A0A0J1G0E2-F1
#
_entry.id   AF-A0A0J1G0E2-F1
#
_cell.length_a   1.000
_cell.length_b   1.000
_cell.length_c   1.000
_cell.angle_alpha   90.00
_cell.angle_beta   90.00
_cell.angle_gamma   90.00
#
_symmetry.space_group_name_H-M   'P 1'
#
loop_
_entity.id
_entity.type
_entity.pdbx_description
1 polymer ?
#
loop_
_entity_poly.entity_id
_entity_poly.type
_entity_poly.pdbx_seq_one_letter_code
_entity_poly.pdbx_strand_id
1 'polypeptide(L)'
;MARNIATDGSTQVILIVKNELYDDISMKVEEYGVFTIAKPISKVLFWSALKLCQASHNRMSMMRNENKQLLQKIEDIRIVDRAKCILIEYLNMSEAEAHKYIEKQAMDTRVTRRIIAERILKTYEND
;
A
#
# COMPACT_ATOMS: atom_id res chain seq x y z
N MET A 1 16.27 6.35 16.85
CA MET A 1 16.57 6.84 15.48
C MET A 1 16.48 5.72 14.44
N ALA A 2 17.30 4.65 14.53
CA ALA A 2 17.26 3.54 13.56
C ALA A 2 15.88 2.88 13.41
N ARG A 3 15.18 2.63 14.53
CA ARG A 3 13.80 2.10 14.53
C ARG A 3 12.83 2.97 13.72
N ASN A 4 12.82 4.27 14.00
CA ASN A 4 11.90 5.23 13.34
C ASN A 4 12.10 5.29 11.81
N ILE A 5 13.36 5.19 11.35
CA ILE A 5 13.69 5.20 9.92
C ILE A 5 13.25 3.89 9.26
N ALA A 6 13.41 2.75 9.95
CA ALA A 6 13.01 1.46 9.43
C ALA A 6 11.48 1.29 9.38
N THR A 7 10.74 1.88 10.32
CA THR A 7 9.27 1.78 10.38
C THR A 7 8.54 2.54 9.28
N ASP A 8 9.12 3.62 8.77
CA ASP A 8 8.59 4.33 7.59
C ASP A 8 8.61 3.40 6.35
N GLY A 9 9.51 2.40 6.37
CA GLY A 9 9.58 1.18 5.54
C GLY A 9 9.70 1.38 4.04
N SER A 10 10.12 2.57 3.66
CA SER A 10 10.70 2.89 2.35
C SER A 10 12.23 2.73 2.34
N THR A 11 12.85 2.42 3.49
CA THR A 11 14.31 2.30 3.64
C THR A 11 14.66 1.06 4.45
N GLN A 12 15.75 0.37 4.07
CA GLN A 12 16.36 -0.67 4.90
C GLN A 12 17.52 -0.13 5.74
N VAL A 13 17.61 -0.59 6.99
CA VAL A 13 18.63 -0.13 7.93
C VAL A 13 19.54 -1.28 8.33
N ILE A 14 20.86 -1.07 8.19
CA ILE A 14 21.90 -1.92 8.75
C ILE A 14 22.53 -1.19 9.93
N LEU A 15 22.52 -1.80 11.10
CA LEU A 15 23.12 -1.29 12.31
C LEU A 15 24.40 -2.06 12.65
N ILE A 16 25.50 -1.34 12.75
CA ILE A 16 26.78 -1.91 13.13
C ILE A 16 26.99 -1.72 14.63
N VAL A 17 27.27 -2.81 15.34
CA VAL A 17 27.36 -2.83 16.81
C VAL A 17 28.64 -3.50 17.31
N LYS A 18 29.04 -3.21 18.55
CA LYS A 18 30.10 -3.97 19.21
C LYS A 18 29.63 -5.41 19.45
N ASN A 19 30.55 -6.37 19.38
CA ASN A 19 30.22 -7.81 19.51
C ASN A 19 29.45 -8.10 20.82
N GLU A 20 29.91 -7.55 21.94
CA GLU A 20 29.29 -7.70 23.27
C GLU A 20 27.84 -7.22 23.35
N LEU A 21 27.43 -6.30 22.47
CA LEU A 21 26.08 -5.72 22.45
C LEU A 21 25.21 -6.28 21.33
N TYR A 22 25.73 -7.23 20.54
CA TYR A 22 25.07 -7.70 19.34
C TYR A 22 23.72 -8.34 19.63
N ASP A 23 23.68 -9.32 20.53
CA ASP A 23 22.46 -10.06 20.85
C ASP A 23 21.37 -9.14 21.42
N ASP A 24 21.75 -8.33 22.41
CA ASP A 24 20.85 -7.38 23.08
C ASP A 24 20.24 -6.35 22.12
N ILE A 25 21.07 -5.80 21.22
CA ILE A 25 20.60 -4.80 20.25
C ILE A 25 19.81 -5.46 19.13
N SER A 26 20.25 -6.61 18.63
CA SER A 26 19.59 -7.35 17.54
C SER A 26 18.17 -7.70 17.91
N MET A 27 17.97 -8.33 19.07
CA MET A 27 16.65 -8.69 19.58
C MET A 27 15.71 -7.47 19.68
N LYS A 28 16.26 -6.32 20.03
CA LYS A 28 15.52 -5.06 20.20
C LYS A 28 15.12 -4.38 18.89
N VAL A 29 15.73 -4.73 17.75
CA VAL A 29 15.55 -3.99 16.48
C VAL A 29 15.08 -4.88 15.32
N GLU A 30 15.17 -6.20 15.47
CA GLU A 30 14.79 -7.19 14.44
C GLU A 30 13.33 -7.06 14.00
N GLU A 31 12.40 -6.88 14.94
CA GLU A 31 10.96 -6.70 14.63
C GLU A 31 10.68 -5.43 13.81
N TYR A 32 11.57 -4.45 13.88
CA TYR A 32 11.47 -3.22 13.09
C TYR A 32 12.12 -3.37 11.71
N GLY A 33 12.56 -4.58 11.34
CA GLY A 33 13.24 -4.88 10.09
C GLY A 33 14.70 -4.42 10.03
N VAL A 34 15.32 -4.05 11.15
CA VAL A 34 16.72 -3.59 11.18
C VAL A 34 17.66 -4.79 11.19
N PHE A 35 18.64 -4.80 10.28
CA PHE A 35 19.68 -5.82 10.25
C PHE A 35 20.86 -5.38 11.12
N THR A 36 21.38 -6.26 11.95
CA THR A 36 22.52 -5.99 12.84
C THR A 36 23.78 -6.70 12.35
N ILE A 37 24.94 -6.06 12.50
CA ILE A 37 26.24 -6.65 12.20
C ILE A 37 27.21 -6.34 13.36
N ALA A 38 27.83 -7.37 13.93
CA ALA A 38 28.86 -7.23 14.95
C ALA A 38 30.24 -6.85 14.36
N LYS A 39 30.99 -6.01 15.08
CA LYS A 39 32.43 -5.78 14.81
C LYS A 39 33.29 -6.92 15.36
N PRO A 40 34.46 -7.21 14.77
CA PRO A 40 34.99 -6.64 13.52
C PRO A 40 34.28 -7.21 12.29
N ILE A 41 34.00 -6.35 11.30
CA ILE A 41 33.24 -6.74 10.11
C ILE A 41 34.20 -7.21 9.02
N SER A 42 34.02 -8.44 8.53
CA SER A 42 34.69 -8.90 7.32
C SER A 42 33.99 -8.37 6.06
N LYS A 43 34.74 -8.14 4.99
CA LYS A 43 34.19 -7.72 3.69
C LYS A 43 33.09 -8.67 3.21
N VAL A 44 33.30 -9.99 3.37
CA VAL A 44 32.35 -11.03 2.96
C VAL A 44 31.04 -10.91 3.75
N LEU A 45 31.11 -10.77 5.07
CA LEU A 45 29.93 -10.62 5.92
C LEU A 45 29.11 -9.38 5.55
N PHE A 46 29.80 -8.24 5.34
CA PHE A 46 29.14 -6.99 4.96
C PHE A 46 28.40 -7.12 3.61
N TRP A 47 29.04 -7.71 2.59
CA TRP A 47 28.40 -7.89 1.29
C TRP A 47 27.19 -8.81 1.35
N SER A 48 27.27 -9.90 2.12
CA SER A 48 26.13 -10.81 2.32
C SER A 48 24.97 -10.09 3.01
N ALA A 49 25.24 -9.34 4.08
CA ALA A 49 24.22 -8.56 4.78
C ALA A 49 23.57 -7.50 3.89
N LEU A 50 24.36 -6.80 3.06
CA LEU A 50 23.85 -5.82 2.10
C LEU A 50 22.94 -6.46 1.05
N LYS A 51 23.32 -7.60 0.48
CA LYS A 51 22.50 -8.35 -0.48
C LYS A 51 21.17 -8.81 0.14
N LEU A 52 21.21 -9.31 1.37
CA LEU A 52 20.02 -9.71 2.11
C LEU A 52 19.10 -8.52 2.40
N CYS A 53 19.67 -7.37 2.78
CA CYS A 53 18.91 -6.14 2.98
C CYS A 53 18.22 -5.68 1.69
N GLN A 54 18.92 -5.73 0.55
CA GLN A 54 18.33 -5.36 -0.74
C GLN A 54 17.21 -6.33 -1.15
N ALA A 55 17.40 -7.63 -0.98
CA ALA A 55 16.37 -8.63 -1.25
C ALA A 55 15.13 -8.43 -0.35
N SER A 56 15.35 -8.18 0.94
CA SER A 56 14.29 -7.87 1.91
C SER A 56 13.53 -6.60 1.54
N HIS A 57 14.25 -5.52 1.19
CA HIS A 57 13.65 -4.27 0.74
C HIS A 57 12.78 -4.48 -0.51
N ASN A 58 13.29 -5.18 -1.52
CA ASN A 58 12.53 -5.45 -2.75
C ASN A 58 11.25 -6.26 -2.47
N ARG A 59 11.36 -7.30 -1.63
CA ARG A 59 10.21 -8.13 -1.23
C ARG A 59 9.16 -7.30 -0.49
N MET A 60 9.58 -6.47 0.47
CA MET A 60 8.68 -5.59 1.21
C MET A 60 8.03 -4.53 0.31
N SER A 61 8.78 -3.96 -0.62
CA SER A 61 8.27 -2.97 -1.59
C SER A 61 7.19 -3.56 -2.49
N MET A 62 7.38 -4.79 -2.99
CA MET A 62 6.36 -5.51 -3.77
C MET A 62 5.07 -5.70 -2.97
N MET A 63 5.17 -6.23 -1.74
CA MET A 63 4.01 -6.43 -0.87
C MET A 63 3.29 -5.11 -0.54
N ARG A 64 4.03 -4.02 -0.32
CA ARG A 64 3.45 -2.68 -0.10
C ARG A 64 2.70 -2.18 -1.33
N ASN A 65 3.26 -2.37 -2.52
CA ASN A 65 2.62 -1.97 -3.77
C ASN A 65 1.33 -2.78 -4.03
N GLU A 66 1.36 -4.09 -3.78
CA GLU A 66 0.16 -4.94 -3.86
C GLU A 66 -0.90 -4.49 -2.86
N ASN A 67 -0.52 -4.24 -1.61
CA ASN A 67 -1.45 -3.74 -0.58
C ASN A 67 -2.08 -2.40 -0.99
N LYS A 68 -1.27 -1.46 -1.50
CA LYS A 68 -1.76 -0.18 -2.03
C LYS A 68 -2.77 -0.38 -3.17
N GLN A 69 -2.49 -1.28 -4.12
CA GLN A 69 -3.42 -1.59 -5.20
C GLN A 69 -4.72 -2.22 -4.71
N LEU A 70 -4.65 -3.10 -3.71
CA LEU A 70 -5.83 -3.72 -3.10
C LEU A 70 -6.69 -2.69 -2.35
N LEU A 71 -6.07 -1.82 -1.56
CA LEU A 71 -6.76 -0.72 -0.89
C LEU A 71 -7.44 0.21 -1.90
N GLN A 72 -6.75 0.56 -2.99
CA GLN A 72 -7.34 1.35 -4.06
C GLN A 72 -8.55 0.67 -4.69
N LYS A 73 -8.50 -0.65 -4.96
CA LYS A 73 -9.66 -1.39 -5.48
C LYS A 73 -10.84 -1.38 -4.52
N ILE A 74 -10.59 -1.50 -3.21
CA ILE A 74 -11.65 -1.42 -2.20
C ILE A 74 -12.30 -0.02 -2.21
N GLU A 75 -11.51 1.04 -2.28
CA GLU A 75 -12.03 2.40 -2.42
C GLU A 75 -12.83 2.60 -3.70
N ASP A 76 -12.35 2.09 -4.83
CA ASP A 76 -13.06 2.16 -6.11
C ASP A 76 -14.43 1.47 -6.03
N ILE A 77 -14.50 0.29 -5.42
CA ILE A 77 -15.75 -0.44 -5.19
C ILE A 77 -16.69 0.41 -4.33
N ARG A 78 -16.21 0.95 -3.21
CA ARG A 78 -17.03 1.77 -2.30
C ARG A 78 -17.62 3.01 -2.99
N ILE A 79 -16.84 3.68 -3.84
CA ILE A 79 -17.31 4.87 -4.57
C ILE A 79 -18.37 4.48 -5.60
N VAL A 80 -18.15 3.39 -6.34
CA VAL A 80 -19.14 2.90 -7.32
C VAL A 80 -20.42 2.46 -6.63
N ASP A 81 -20.33 1.76 -5.51
CA ASP A 81 -21.50 1.34 -4.73
C ASP A 81 -22.28 2.54 -4.18
N ARG A 82 -21.59 3.56 -3.66
CA ARG A 82 -22.23 4.80 -3.23
C ARG A 82 -22.96 5.51 -4.38
N ALA A 83 -22.34 5.56 -5.56
CA ALA A 83 -22.99 6.14 -6.74
C ALA A 83 -24.22 5.34 -7.17
N LYS A 84 -24.18 4.00 -7.10
CA LYS A 84 -25.36 3.16 -7.34
C LYS A 84 -26.49 3.51 -6.36
N CYS A 85 -26.20 3.64 -5.06
CA CYS A 85 -27.19 4.03 -4.06
C CYS A 85 -27.87 5.36 -4.41
N ILE A 86 -27.10 6.37 -4.82
CA ILE A 86 -27.66 7.66 -5.28
C ILE A 86 -28.57 7.48 -6.49
N LEU A 87 -28.16 6.69 -7.51
CA LEU A 87 -29.01 6.46 -8.68
C LEU A 87 -30.30 5.73 -8.31
N ILE A 88 -30.24 4.81 -7.35
CA ILE A 88 -31.43 4.12 -6.83
C ILE A 88 -32.35 5.12 -6.11
N GLU A 89 -31.80 5.95 -5.22
CA GLU A 89 -32.57 6.89 -4.41
C GLU A 89 -33.20 8.03 -5.24
N TYR A 90 -32.43 8.66 -6.12
CA TYR A 90 -32.86 9.86 -6.85
C TYR A 90 -33.53 9.56 -8.20
N LEU A 91 -33.15 8.45 -8.85
CA LEU A 91 -33.67 8.10 -10.18
C LEU A 91 -34.55 6.84 -10.17
N ASN A 92 -34.84 6.27 -8.99
CA ASN A 92 -35.64 5.05 -8.82
C ASN A 92 -35.16 3.87 -9.68
N MET A 93 -33.86 3.79 -9.94
CA MET A 93 -33.25 2.65 -10.65
C MET A 93 -33.18 1.43 -9.72
N SER A 94 -33.29 0.23 -10.28
CA SER A 94 -32.81 -0.99 -9.60
C SER A 94 -31.28 -1.02 -9.58
N GLU A 95 -30.69 -1.84 -8.70
CA GLU A 95 -29.23 -1.98 -8.64
C GLU A 95 -28.64 -2.45 -9.99
N ALA A 96 -29.33 -3.35 -10.69
CA ALA A 96 -28.90 -3.83 -12.00
C ALA A 96 -28.92 -2.73 -13.07
N GLU A 97 -29.92 -1.84 -13.03
CA GLU A 97 -30.00 -0.67 -13.92
C GLU A 97 -28.92 0.35 -13.60
N ALA A 98 -28.70 0.67 -12.33
CA ALA A 98 -27.65 1.57 -11.88
C ALA A 98 -26.25 1.04 -12.27
N HIS A 99 -26.00 -0.26 -12.13
CA HIS A 99 -24.76 -0.91 -12.54
C HIS A 99 -24.53 -0.77 -14.06
N LYS A 100 -25.54 -1.14 -14.87
CA LYS A 100 -25.49 -1.00 -16.34
C LYS A 100 -25.34 0.44 -16.78
N TYR A 101 -25.98 1.38 -16.08
CA TYR A 101 -25.87 2.82 -16.37
C TYR A 101 -24.42 3.30 -16.21
N ILE A 102 -23.80 3.02 -15.06
CA ILE A 102 -22.41 3.40 -14.79
C ILE A 102 -21.46 2.73 -15.79
N GLU A 103 -21.66 1.45 -16.08
CA GLU A 103 -20.85 0.69 -17.04
C GLU A 103 -20.96 1.28 -18.46
N LYS A 104 -22.19 1.53 -18.93
CA LYS A 104 -22.43 2.11 -20.25
C LYS A 104 -21.80 3.50 -20.37
N GLN A 105 -22.00 4.37 -19.38
CA GLN A 105 -21.40 5.70 -19.35
C GLN A 105 -19.87 5.64 -19.37
N ALA A 106 -19.27 4.69 -18.64
CA ALA A 106 -17.82 4.49 -18.63
C ALA A 106 -17.31 4.06 -20.01
N MET A 107 -18.02 3.16 -20.71
CA MET A 107 -17.70 2.74 -22.07
C MET A 107 -17.84 3.89 -23.07
N ASP A 108 -18.98 4.59 -23.07
CA ASP A 108 -19.30 5.66 -24.01
C ASP A 108 -18.30 6.82 -23.89
N THR A 109 -17.84 7.11 -22.67
CA THR A 109 -16.88 8.19 -22.39
C THR A 109 -15.42 7.73 -22.30
N ARG A 110 -15.16 6.42 -22.44
CA ARG A 110 -13.82 5.79 -22.34
C ARG A 110 -13.04 6.15 -21.07
N VAL A 111 -13.74 6.22 -19.93
CA VAL A 111 -13.14 6.43 -18.60
C VAL A 111 -13.48 5.27 -17.69
N THR A 112 -12.84 5.21 -16.52
CA THR A 112 -13.14 4.16 -15.53
C THR A 112 -14.51 4.36 -14.88
N ARG A 113 -15.13 3.26 -14.44
CA ARG A 113 -16.39 3.32 -13.66
C ARG A 113 -16.26 4.21 -12.41
N ARG A 114 -15.08 4.25 -11.79
CA ARG A 114 -14.79 5.15 -10.66
C ARG A 114 -15.00 6.62 -11.04
N ILE A 115 -14.47 7.06 -12.18
CA ILE A 115 -14.60 8.46 -12.64
C ILE A 115 -16.08 8.82 -12.88
N ILE A 116 -16.85 7.90 -13.48
CA ILE A 116 -18.30 8.09 -13.66
C ILE A 116 -19.02 8.16 -12.31
N ALA A 117 -18.70 7.25 -11.39
CA ALA A 117 -19.26 7.25 -10.04
C ALA A 117 -18.95 8.56 -9.30
N GLU A 118 -17.71 9.05 -9.33
CA GLU A 118 -17.34 10.35 -8.76
C GLU A 118 -18.10 11.53 -9.38
N ARG A 119 -18.38 11.48 -10.69
CA ARG A 119 -19.22 12.51 -11.35
C ARG A 119 -20.66 12.46 -10.85
N ILE A 120 -21.25 11.27 -10.76
CA ILE A 120 -22.61 11.10 -10.20
C ILE A 120 -22.66 11.64 -8.77
N LEU A 121 -21.72 11.23 -7.92
CA LEU A 121 -21.65 11.73 -6.53
C LEU A 121 -21.55 13.26 -6.49
N LYS A 122 -20.72 13.87 -7.32
CA LYS A 122 -20.60 15.35 -7.40
C LYS A 122 -21.88 16.04 -7.86
N THR A 123 -22.65 15.41 -8.74
CA THR A 123 -23.91 15.98 -9.23
C THR A 123 -24.99 15.97 -8.15
N TYR A 124 -25.11 14.89 -7.38
CA TYR A 124 -26.24 14.70 -6.46
C TYR A 124 -25.91 14.94 -4.97
N GLU A 125 -24.64 15.10 -4.58
CA GLU A 125 -24.27 15.52 -3.20
C GLU A 125 -24.28 17.04 -3.00
N ASN A 126 -24.45 17.82 -4.07
CA ASN A 126 -24.52 19.29 -4.03
C ASN A 126 -25.96 19.83 -4.11
N ASP A 127 -26.97 18.94 -4.11
CA ASP A 127 -28.40 19.26 -3.97
C ASP A 127 -28.90 18.80 -2.59
#